data_AF-A0A124G6H5-F1
#
_entry.id   AF-A0A124G6H5-F1
#
_cell.length_a   1.000
_cell.length_b   1.000
_cell.length_c   1.000
_cell.angle_alpha   90.00
_cell.angle_beta   90.00
_cell.angle_gamma   90.00
#
_symmetry.space_group_name_H-M   'P 1'
#
loop_
_entity.id
_entity.type
_entity.pdbx_description
1 polymer ?
#
loop_
_entity_poly.entity_id
_entity_poly.type
_entity_poly.pdbx_seq_one_letter_code
_entity_poly.pdbx_strand_id
1 'polypeptide(L)'
;MKKYSLIHFVPLLAVALLASCAGQGTSDQTDSETSQKKNVRVETVQMVPVDQISTFTASVEANQVNNIAPATGGRIRDIFVDVSSTVRRGEAVATMDDARFEQQQTQVATLRRDFERYEELFAVGGISRQQLDQARTQLEVAETALKNLEENTTLVSPVSGVVTARNYDPGDVAMQLPILTIENINPVKVMVNVSETYWSRVVKGMPVEVQADALGSETFSGKVSII
;
A
#
# COMPACT_ATOMS: atom_id res chain seq x y z
N MET A 1 58.99 -10.84 109.52
CA MET A 1 58.69 -11.89 110.52
C MET A 1 57.32 -11.62 111.12
N LYS A 2 56.45 -12.66 111.22
CA LYS A 2 55.21 -12.78 112.03
C LYS A 2 54.13 -11.70 111.84
N LYS A 3 53.06 -11.93 111.07
CA LYS A 3 51.81 -12.71 111.29
C LYS A 3 50.83 -12.16 112.35
N TYR A 4 49.54 -12.28 111.98
CA TYR A 4 48.27 -12.33 112.73
C TYR A 4 47.52 -10.99 112.90
N SER A 5 46.31 -10.74 112.38
CA SER A 5 45.04 -11.49 112.20
C SER A 5 44.05 -11.35 113.37
N LEU A 6 42.80 -11.01 113.01
CA LEU A 6 41.52 -11.61 113.45
C LEU A 6 40.56 -10.82 114.42
N ILE A 7 39.28 -10.76 114.00
CA ILE A 7 37.98 -10.73 114.76
C ILE A 7 37.40 -9.36 115.21
N HIS A 8 36.45 -8.77 114.45
CA HIS A 8 34.95 -8.77 114.55
C HIS A 8 34.30 -7.90 115.65
N PHE A 9 33.55 -6.86 115.23
CA PHE A 9 32.27 -6.46 115.84
C PHE A 9 31.43 -5.63 114.84
N VAL A 10 30.54 -6.33 114.13
CA VAL A 10 29.31 -5.82 113.48
C VAL A 10 28.23 -5.81 114.60
N PRO A 11 27.20 -4.93 114.68
CA PRO A 11 26.60 -4.05 113.66
C PRO A 11 26.20 -2.63 114.16
N LEU A 12 26.65 -1.56 113.49
CA LEU A 12 25.91 -0.29 113.46
C LEU A 12 25.66 0.10 111.98
N LEU A 13 25.26 -0.90 111.20
CA LEU A 13 25.09 -0.91 109.74
C LEU A 13 23.61 -0.84 109.35
N ALA A 14 22.80 -0.03 110.04
CA ALA A 14 21.36 0.01 109.78
C ALA A 14 20.68 1.40 109.85
N VAL A 15 21.41 2.49 110.14
CA VAL A 15 20.78 3.84 110.29
C VAL A 15 21.48 4.96 109.50
N ALA A 16 22.56 4.65 108.77
CA ALA A 16 23.31 5.65 107.99
C ALA A 16 22.94 5.73 106.48
N LEU A 17 21.85 5.06 106.05
CA LEU A 17 21.49 4.90 104.63
C LEU A 17 20.41 5.85 104.10
N LEU A 18 20.05 6.93 104.80
CA LEU A 18 18.95 7.83 104.38
C LEU A 18 19.28 9.33 104.32
N ALA A 19 20.55 9.72 104.30
CA ALA A 19 20.91 11.14 104.12
C ALA A 19 22.18 11.31 103.27
N SER A 20 22.10 10.98 101.99
CA SER A 20 23.06 11.48 101.01
C SER A 20 22.42 11.64 99.62
N CYS A 21 21.39 12.48 99.57
CA CYS A 21 21.05 13.22 98.35
C CYS A 21 22.01 14.40 98.24
N ALA A 22 23.13 14.23 97.53
CA ALA A 22 23.90 15.31 96.92
C ALA A 22 24.92 14.73 95.92
N GLY A 23 24.52 14.68 94.64
CA GLY A 23 25.46 14.70 93.52
C GLY A 23 25.96 13.34 93.02
N GLN A 24 25.28 12.80 91.99
CA GLN A 24 25.94 12.23 90.80
C GLN A 24 24.91 11.80 89.75
N GLY A 25 25.08 12.30 88.53
CA GLY A 25 24.76 11.61 87.28
C GLY A 25 23.33 11.14 87.11
N THR A 26 22.42 12.05 86.74
CA THR A 26 21.16 11.68 86.09
C THR A 26 21.48 11.10 84.71
N SER A 27 21.46 9.77 84.69
CA SER A 27 21.20 8.85 83.59
C SER A 27 20.74 9.47 82.26
N ASP A 28 21.53 9.16 81.23
CA ASP A 28 21.13 9.08 79.82
C ASP A 28 19.70 8.57 79.65
N GLN A 29 18.85 9.43 79.08
CA GLN A 29 17.84 9.04 78.10
C GLN A 29 17.86 10.10 76.99
N THR A 30 18.78 9.90 76.04
CA THR A 30 18.59 10.40 74.69
C THR A 30 18.02 9.23 73.90
N ASP A 31 16.75 9.34 73.55
CA ASP A 31 16.05 8.38 72.72
C ASP A 31 16.84 8.10 71.43
N SER A 32 16.88 6.81 71.13
CA SER A 32 17.36 6.20 69.90
C SER A 32 17.03 7.02 68.65
N GLU A 33 18.05 7.28 67.83
CA GLU A 33 18.11 6.82 66.44
C GLU A 33 19.42 7.32 65.82
N THR A 34 20.46 6.48 65.92
CA THR A 34 21.59 6.58 65.01
C THR A 34 21.09 6.16 63.63
N SER A 35 20.50 7.11 62.91
CA SER A 35 20.09 6.96 61.52
C SER A 35 21.31 6.60 60.69
N GLN A 36 21.52 5.30 60.46
CA GLN A 36 22.36 4.83 59.36
C GLN A 36 21.72 5.33 58.07
N LYS A 37 22.19 6.48 57.57
CA LYS A 37 21.83 6.98 56.25
C LYS A 37 22.30 5.96 55.23
N LYS A 38 21.38 5.10 54.81
CA LYS A 38 21.59 4.11 53.76
C LYS A 38 21.91 4.86 52.48
N ASN A 39 23.14 4.75 52.02
CA ASN A 39 23.59 5.38 50.77
C ASN A 39 22.78 4.76 49.62
N VAL A 40 21.87 5.54 49.05
CA VAL A 40 21.11 5.16 47.87
C VAL A 40 21.71 5.85 46.66
N ARG A 41 21.97 5.07 45.61
CA ARG A 41 22.40 5.61 44.33
C ARG A 41 21.18 6.28 43.70
N VAL A 42 21.21 7.61 43.64
CA VAL A 42 20.22 8.40 42.93
C VAL A 42 20.73 8.65 41.52
N GLU A 43 19.83 8.59 40.55
CA GLU A 43 20.09 8.92 39.16
C GLU A 43 19.02 9.93 38.74
N THR A 44 19.45 11.01 38.10
CA THR A 44 18.54 12.09 37.70
C THR A 44 17.87 11.71 36.39
N VAL A 45 16.56 11.52 36.43
CA VAL A 45 15.75 11.22 35.25
C VAL A 45 15.69 12.46 34.35
N GLN A 46 15.97 12.28 33.07
CA GLN A 46 15.75 13.28 32.04
C GLN A 46 14.68 12.80 31.08
N MET A 47 13.77 13.71 30.72
CA MET A 47 12.77 13.44 29.68
C MET A 47 13.46 13.50 28.33
N VAL A 48 13.63 12.34 27.70
CA VAL A 48 14.12 12.23 26.33
C VAL A 48 12.93 11.90 25.43
N PRO A 49 12.67 12.66 24.35
CA PRO A 49 11.66 12.28 23.37
C PRO A 49 12.06 10.95 22.72
N VAL A 50 11.17 9.97 22.74
CA VAL A 50 11.36 8.67 22.08
C VAL A 50 10.34 8.57 20.95
N ASP A 51 10.84 8.38 19.73
CA ASP A 51 10.00 8.16 18.57
C ASP A 51 9.31 6.79 18.68
N GLN A 52 7.98 6.79 18.66
CA GLN A 52 7.18 5.57 18.67
C GLN A 52 7.03 5.07 17.23
N ILE A 53 8.02 4.32 16.76
CA ILE A 53 8.00 3.71 15.43
C ILE A 53 7.39 2.31 15.55
N SER A 54 6.31 2.07 14.82
CA SER A 54 5.73 0.73 14.66
C SER A 54 6.08 0.18 13.29
N THR A 55 6.63 -1.03 13.24
CA THR A 55 6.92 -1.72 11.97
C THR A 55 5.80 -2.71 11.68
N PHE A 56 5.33 -2.73 10.43
CA PHE A 56 4.31 -3.65 9.97
C PHE A 56 4.79 -4.34 8.69
N THR A 57 4.43 -5.61 8.54
CA THR A 57 4.62 -6.30 7.26
C THR A 57 3.52 -5.88 6.30
N ALA A 58 3.92 -5.65 5.05
CA ALA A 58 3.03 -5.17 4.00
C ALA A 58 3.17 -6.05 2.75
N SER A 59 2.10 -6.11 1.96
CA SER A 59 2.14 -6.68 0.62
C SER A 59 2.19 -5.57 -0.42
N VAL A 60 2.97 -5.79 -1.48
CA VAL A 60 3.10 -4.87 -2.61
C VAL A 60 2.09 -5.27 -3.68
N GLU A 61 1.26 -4.33 -4.10
CA GLU A 61 0.26 -4.54 -5.15
C GLU A 61 0.39 -3.48 -6.25
N ALA A 62 0.06 -3.89 -7.48
CA ALA A 62 -0.04 -2.96 -8.58
C ALA A 62 -1.13 -1.90 -8.30
N ASN A 63 -0.92 -0.68 -8.75
CA ASN A 63 -1.92 0.37 -8.59
C ASN A 63 -3.19 0.08 -9.39
N GLN A 64 -3.05 -0.51 -10.58
CA GLN A 64 -4.15 -0.93 -11.44
C GLN A 64 -3.77 -2.23 -12.16
N VAL A 65 -4.70 -3.18 -12.21
CA VAL A 65 -4.59 -4.42 -12.99
C VAL A 65 -5.65 -4.36 -14.06
N ASN A 66 -5.25 -4.50 -15.33
CA ASN A 66 -6.19 -4.51 -16.44
C ASN A 66 -6.01 -5.78 -17.28
N ASN A 67 -7.10 -6.53 -17.38
CA ASN A 67 -7.16 -7.76 -18.16
C ASN A 67 -7.65 -7.42 -19.57
N ILE A 68 -6.78 -7.60 -20.56
CA ILE A 68 -7.09 -7.36 -21.96
C ILE A 68 -7.76 -8.60 -22.53
N ALA A 69 -9.07 -8.51 -22.72
CA ALA A 69 -9.88 -9.56 -23.34
C ALA A 69 -10.54 -9.00 -24.61
N PRO A 70 -10.73 -9.83 -25.65
CA PRO A 70 -11.48 -9.42 -26.82
C PRO A 70 -12.97 -9.37 -26.46
N ALA A 71 -13.69 -8.37 -26.97
CA ALA A 71 -15.13 -8.24 -26.74
C ALA A 71 -15.93 -9.31 -27.49
N THR A 72 -15.42 -9.77 -28.64
CA THR A 72 -15.96 -10.88 -29.42
C THR A 72 -14.94 -12.00 -29.56
N GLY A 73 -15.40 -13.26 -29.52
CA GLY A 73 -14.50 -14.40 -29.71
C GLY A 73 -13.97 -14.45 -31.14
N GLY A 74 -12.70 -14.82 -31.29
CA GLY A 74 -12.03 -14.86 -32.58
C GLY A 74 -10.66 -15.52 -32.52
N ARG A 75 -10.05 -15.74 -33.69
CA ARG A 75 -8.67 -16.21 -33.76
C ARG A 75 -7.72 -15.04 -33.56
N ILE A 76 -6.69 -15.25 -32.74
CA ILE A 76 -5.58 -14.30 -32.58
C ILE A 76 -4.70 -14.40 -33.81
N ARG A 77 -4.43 -13.28 -34.45
CA ARG A 77 -3.49 -13.21 -35.56
C ARG A 77 -2.07 -13.08 -35.04
N ASP A 78 -1.80 -11.96 -34.37
CA ASP A 78 -0.48 -11.64 -33.84
C ASP A 78 -0.58 -11.04 -32.44
N ILE A 79 0.46 -11.26 -31.64
CA ILE A 79 0.66 -10.62 -30.34
C ILE A 79 1.98 -9.86 -30.45
N PHE A 80 1.95 -8.55 -30.23
CA PHE A 80 3.11 -7.67 -30.44
C PHE A 80 3.99 -7.52 -29.19
N VAL A 81 3.50 -8.01 -28.05
CA VAL A 81 4.11 -7.77 -26.74
C VAL A 81 4.30 -9.09 -25.99
N ASP A 82 5.41 -9.18 -25.27
CA ASP A 82 5.75 -10.33 -24.44
C ASP A 82 5.65 -10.01 -22.96
N VAL A 83 5.65 -11.06 -22.13
CA VAL A 83 5.73 -10.91 -20.67
C VAL A 83 6.97 -10.10 -20.30
N SER A 84 6.83 -9.21 -19.32
CA SER A 84 7.83 -8.22 -18.90
C SER A 84 8.06 -7.04 -19.86
N SER A 85 7.36 -6.97 -20.99
CA SER A 85 7.42 -5.77 -21.84
C SER A 85 6.64 -4.61 -21.21
N THR A 86 7.12 -3.38 -21.45
CA THR A 86 6.43 -2.15 -21.02
C THR A 86 5.59 -1.62 -22.17
N VAL A 87 4.34 -1.28 -21.86
CA VAL A 87 3.34 -0.78 -22.83
C VAL A 87 2.78 0.56 -22.38
N ARG A 88 2.43 1.40 -23.34
CA ARG A 88 1.79 2.70 -23.11
C ARG A 88 0.28 2.61 -23.29
N ARG A 89 -0.44 3.53 -22.66
CA ARG A 89 -1.88 3.72 -22.94
C ARG A 89 -2.09 3.98 -24.44
N GLY A 90 -3.00 3.21 -25.04
CA GLY A 90 -3.37 3.26 -26.46
C GLY A 90 -2.48 2.44 -27.38
N GLU A 91 -1.43 1.79 -26.86
CA GLU A 91 -0.55 0.93 -27.65
C GLU A 91 -1.26 -0.38 -28.02
N ALA A 92 -1.16 -0.77 -29.29
CA ALA A 92 -1.71 -2.04 -29.78
C ALA A 92 -0.87 -3.21 -29.23
N VAL A 93 -1.53 -4.15 -28.57
CA VAL A 93 -0.88 -5.29 -27.90
C VAL A 93 -1.12 -6.61 -28.62
N ALA A 94 -2.27 -6.75 -29.27
CA ALA A 94 -2.62 -7.93 -30.05
C ALA A 94 -3.61 -7.57 -31.16
N THR A 95 -3.60 -8.36 -32.22
CA THR A 95 -4.58 -8.29 -33.32
C THR A 95 -5.32 -9.61 -33.44
N MET A 96 -6.62 -9.49 -33.64
CA MET A 96 -7.50 -10.60 -34.00
C MET A 96 -7.54 -10.75 -35.52
N ASP A 97 -8.16 -11.81 -35.98
CA ASP A 97 -8.41 -12.02 -37.41
C ASP A 97 -9.26 -10.89 -38.01
N ASP A 98 -8.71 -10.21 -39.02
CA ASP A 98 -9.31 -9.05 -39.66
C ASP A 98 -10.12 -9.37 -40.92
N ALA A 99 -10.29 -10.65 -41.30
CA ALA A 99 -10.98 -11.01 -42.55
C ALA A 99 -12.39 -10.37 -42.66
N ARG A 100 -13.09 -10.26 -41.52
CA ARG A 100 -14.39 -9.56 -41.45
C ARG A 100 -14.25 -8.04 -41.55
N PHE A 101 -13.19 -7.48 -40.98
CA PHE A 101 -12.87 -6.06 -41.04
C PHE A 101 -12.54 -5.65 -42.49
N GLU A 102 -11.70 -6.40 -43.20
CA GLU A 102 -11.37 -6.16 -44.61
C GLU A 102 -12.60 -6.24 -45.53
N GLN A 103 -13.47 -7.24 -45.30
CA GLN A 103 -14.73 -7.37 -46.03
C GLN A 103 -15.64 -6.15 -45.81
N GLN A 104 -15.81 -5.72 -44.55
CA GLN A 104 -16.64 -4.56 -44.23
C GLN A 104 -16.03 -3.26 -44.77
N GLN A 105 -14.71 -3.14 -44.76
CA GLN A 105 -14.01 -1.99 -45.32
C GLN A 105 -14.28 -1.85 -46.82
N THR A 106 -14.28 -2.97 -47.55
CA THR A 106 -14.63 -3.02 -48.98
C THR A 106 -16.09 -2.61 -49.23
N GLN A 107 -17.00 -3.02 -48.35
CA GLN A 107 -18.41 -2.62 -48.41
C GLN A 107 -18.59 -1.12 -48.20
N VAL A 108 -17.93 -0.54 -47.18
CA VAL A 108 -17.94 0.91 -46.92
C VAL A 108 -17.35 1.69 -48.10
N ALA A 109 -16.24 1.22 -48.69
CA ALA A 109 -15.64 1.85 -49.86
C ALA A 109 -16.55 1.84 -51.09
N THR A 110 -17.43 0.84 -51.21
CA THR A 110 -18.44 0.79 -52.28
C THR A 110 -19.58 1.77 -52.01
N LEU A 111 -20.14 1.77 -50.81
CA LEU A 111 -21.21 2.69 -50.42
C LEU A 111 -20.75 4.17 -50.46
N ARG A 112 -19.49 4.44 -50.14
CA ARG A 112 -18.92 5.79 -50.23
C ARG A 112 -18.88 6.29 -51.67
N ARG A 113 -18.40 5.47 -52.60
CA ARG A 113 -18.42 5.78 -54.03
C ARG A 113 -19.84 5.97 -54.57
N ASP A 114 -20.78 5.16 -54.09
CA ASP A 114 -22.18 5.29 -54.48
C ASP A 114 -22.82 6.59 -53.95
N PHE A 115 -22.51 6.97 -52.72
CA PHE A 115 -22.92 8.23 -52.11
C PHE A 115 -22.35 9.45 -52.86
N GLU A 116 -21.05 9.45 -53.16
CA GLU A 116 -20.39 10.50 -53.95
C GLU A 116 -21.08 10.67 -55.32
N ARG A 117 -21.36 9.57 -56.01
CA ARG A 117 -22.09 9.59 -57.29
C ARG A 117 -23.51 10.13 -57.13
N TYR A 118 -24.21 9.82 -56.04
CA TYR A 118 -25.55 10.36 -55.78
C TYR A 118 -25.52 11.84 -55.42
N GLU A 119 -24.48 12.31 -54.74
CA GLU A 119 -24.28 13.72 -54.45
C GLU A 119 -24.10 14.53 -55.74
N GLU A 120 -23.27 14.04 -56.67
CA GLU A 120 -23.10 14.64 -58.00
C GLU A 120 -24.43 14.67 -58.79
N LEU A 121 -25.16 13.55 -58.81
CA LEU A 121 -26.46 13.48 -59.49
C LEU A 121 -27.50 14.40 -58.84
N PHE A 122 -27.48 14.57 -57.52
CA PHE A 122 -28.39 15.48 -56.81
C PHE A 122 -28.07 16.94 -57.14
N ALA A 123 -26.79 17.32 -57.24
CA ALA A 123 -26.36 18.67 -57.58
C ALA A 123 -26.86 19.12 -58.97
N VAL A 124 -27.01 18.19 -59.92
CA VAL A 124 -27.59 18.43 -61.25
C VAL A 124 -29.09 18.16 -61.33
N GLY A 125 -29.76 17.88 -60.20
CA GLY A 125 -31.20 17.61 -60.12
C GLY A 125 -31.65 16.25 -60.65
N GLY A 126 -30.72 15.30 -60.82
CA GLY A 126 -30.96 13.96 -61.37
C GLY A 126 -31.53 12.93 -60.40
N ILE A 127 -31.55 13.21 -59.09
CA ILE A 127 -32.16 12.35 -58.06
C ILE A 127 -32.92 13.18 -57.02
N SER A 128 -33.81 12.54 -56.26
CA SER A 128 -34.54 13.18 -55.16
C SER A 128 -33.70 13.27 -53.88
N ARG A 129 -34.03 14.24 -53.02
CA ARG A 129 -33.39 14.39 -51.70
C ARG A 129 -33.52 13.13 -50.84
N GLN A 130 -34.68 12.46 -50.90
CA GLN A 130 -34.91 11.21 -50.19
C GLN A 130 -33.92 10.10 -50.59
N GLN A 131 -33.57 10.01 -51.88
CA GLN A 131 -32.60 9.02 -52.36
C GLN A 131 -31.18 9.32 -51.88
N LEU A 132 -30.79 10.61 -51.87
CA LEU A 132 -29.51 11.04 -51.32
C LEU A 132 -29.42 10.75 -49.82
N ASP A 133 -30.46 11.11 -49.05
CA ASP A 133 -30.52 10.89 -47.61
C ASP A 133 -30.50 9.39 -47.26
N GLN A 134 -31.14 8.55 -48.08
CA GLN A 134 -31.09 7.10 -47.92
C GLN A 134 -29.68 6.54 -48.14
N ALA A 135 -28.96 6.98 -49.17
CA ALA A 135 -27.58 6.55 -49.41
C ALA A 135 -26.63 7.05 -48.31
N ARG A 136 -26.81 8.29 -47.84
CA ARG A 136 -26.07 8.83 -46.70
C ARG A 136 -26.24 7.96 -45.45
N THR A 137 -27.49 7.60 -45.14
CA THR A 137 -27.82 6.77 -43.97
C THR A 137 -27.20 5.38 -44.09
N GLN A 138 -27.21 4.78 -45.27
CA GLN A 138 -26.58 3.48 -45.51
C GLN A 138 -25.06 3.52 -45.33
N LEU A 139 -24.41 4.58 -45.81
CA LEU A 139 -22.99 4.81 -45.60
C LEU A 139 -22.66 4.95 -44.11
N GLU A 140 -23.42 5.78 -43.39
CA GLU A 140 -23.20 6.02 -41.95
C GLU A 140 -23.35 4.75 -41.10
N VAL A 141 -24.36 3.92 -41.40
CA VAL A 141 -24.54 2.62 -40.74
C VAL A 141 -23.35 1.70 -41.02
N ALA A 142 -22.88 1.64 -42.27
CA ALA A 142 -21.76 0.79 -42.64
C ALA A 142 -20.42 1.26 -42.02
N GLU A 143 -20.20 2.58 -41.94
CA GLU A 143 -19.03 3.18 -41.29
C GLU A 143 -19.02 2.91 -39.78
N THR A 144 -20.19 3.03 -39.13
CA THR A 144 -20.34 2.70 -37.71
C THR A 144 -20.03 1.22 -37.46
N ALA A 145 -20.52 0.33 -38.32
CA ALA A 145 -20.21 -1.10 -38.23
C ALA A 145 -18.71 -1.39 -38.43
N LEU A 146 -18.04 -0.68 -39.34
CA LEU A 146 -16.59 -0.82 -39.56
C LEU A 146 -15.79 -0.37 -38.34
N LYS A 147 -16.13 0.78 -37.75
CA LYS A 147 -15.47 1.28 -36.54
C LYS A 147 -15.61 0.30 -35.37
N ASN A 148 -16.81 -0.27 -35.18
CA ASN A 148 -17.02 -1.29 -34.16
C ASN A 148 -16.13 -2.51 -34.41
N LEU A 149 -15.97 -2.95 -35.67
CA LEU A 149 -15.06 -4.06 -35.99
C LEU A 149 -13.60 -3.70 -35.72
N GLU A 150 -13.17 -2.47 -36.00
CA GLU A 150 -11.80 -2.00 -35.72
C GLU A 150 -11.45 -2.13 -34.23
N GLU A 151 -12.35 -1.64 -33.36
CA GLU A 151 -12.19 -1.70 -31.90
C GLU A 151 -12.19 -3.15 -31.37
N ASN A 152 -12.84 -4.08 -32.08
CA ASN A 152 -12.83 -5.51 -31.75
C ASN A 152 -11.64 -6.27 -32.34
N THR A 153 -11.04 -5.76 -33.42
CA THR A 153 -9.95 -6.43 -34.15
C THR A 153 -8.60 -6.09 -33.55
N THR A 154 -8.39 -4.83 -33.16
CA THR A 154 -7.13 -4.38 -32.56
C THR A 154 -7.32 -4.17 -31.06
N LEU A 155 -6.63 -4.98 -30.27
CA LEU A 155 -6.64 -4.85 -28.82
C LEU A 155 -5.56 -3.86 -28.39
N VAL A 156 -5.98 -2.81 -27.68
CA VAL A 156 -5.10 -1.77 -27.17
C VAL A 156 -5.06 -1.78 -25.64
N SER A 157 -3.95 -1.33 -25.07
CA SER A 157 -3.86 -1.17 -23.61
C SER A 157 -4.56 0.12 -23.14
N PRO A 158 -5.52 0.07 -22.19
CA PRO A 158 -6.15 1.28 -21.64
C PRO A 158 -5.26 2.01 -20.61
N VAL A 159 -4.19 1.36 -20.14
CA VAL A 159 -3.26 1.88 -19.12
C VAL A 159 -1.81 1.72 -19.58
N SER A 160 -0.94 2.59 -19.08
CA SER A 160 0.50 2.36 -19.22
C SER A 160 0.94 1.43 -18.09
N GLY A 161 1.76 0.43 -18.40
CA GLY A 161 2.14 -0.60 -17.43
C GLY A 161 3.09 -1.64 -18.02
N VAL A 162 3.23 -2.75 -17.29
CA VAL A 162 4.04 -3.90 -17.68
C VAL A 162 3.12 -5.10 -17.90
N VAL A 163 3.41 -5.89 -18.93
CA VAL A 163 2.69 -7.14 -19.20
C VAL A 163 3.15 -8.20 -18.19
N THR A 164 2.26 -8.63 -17.29
CA THR A 164 2.58 -9.62 -16.24
C THR A 164 2.23 -11.05 -16.64
N ALA A 165 1.20 -11.22 -17.48
CA ALA A 165 0.77 -12.52 -17.96
C ALA A 165 0.38 -12.49 -19.44
N ARG A 166 0.70 -13.59 -20.13
CA ARG A 166 0.26 -13.92 -21.49
C ARG A 166 -0.33 -15.32 -21.46
N ASN A 167 -1.61 -15.43 -21.82
CA ASN A 167 -2.38 -16.67 -21.67
C ASN A 167 -2.60 -17.44 -22.99
N TYR A 168 -2.27 -16.83 -24.13
CA TYR A 168 -2.50 -17.38 -25.46
C TYR A 168 -1.34 -17.10 -26.40
N ASP A 169 -1.28 -17.89 -27.47
CA ASP A 169 -0.31 -17.73 -28.56
C ASP A 169 -0.99 -17.32 -29.88
N PRO A 170 -0.22 -16.70 -30.82
CA PRO A 170 -0.68 -16.45 -32.18
C PRO A 170 -1.25 -17.72 -32.82
N GLY A 171 -2.43 -17.61 -33.42
CA GLY A 171 -3.15 -18.72 -34.03
C GLY A 171 -4.19 -19.39 -33.12
N ASP A 172 -4.14 -19.15 -31.81
CA ASP A 172 -5.16 -19.64 -30.87
C ASP A 172 -6.50 -18.94 -31.07
N VAL A 173 -7.57 -19.60 -30.63
CA VAL A 173 -8.90 -18.99 -30.59
C VAL A 173 -9.17 -18.47 -29.18
N ALA A 174 -9.10 -17.15 -29.05
CA ALA A 174 -9.48 -16.48 -27.80
C ALA A 174 -11.00 -16.35 -27.71
N MET A 175 -11.53 -16.75 -26.56
CA MET A 175 -12.90 -16.40 -26.16
C MET A 175 -12.87 -15.08 -25.40
N GLN A 176 -13.96 -14.72 -24.70
CA GLN A 176 -14.03 -13.53 -23.83
C GLN A 176 -13.15 -13.63 -22.57
N LEU A 177 -12.07 -14.41 -22.61
CA LEU A 177 -11.09 -14.54 -21.55
C LEU A 177 -9.89 -13.62 -21.80
N PRO A 178 -9.17 -13.20 -20.74
CA PRO A 178 -8.02 -12.33 -20.89
C PRO A 178 -6.89 -12.97 -21.69
N ILE A 179 -6.46 -12.32 -22.76
CA ILE A 179 -5.29 -12.69 -23.55
C ILE A 179 -4.01 -12.25 -22.85
N LEU A 180 -4.03 -11.02 -22.33
CA LEU A 180 -2.90 -10.38 -21.64
C LEU A 180 -3.38 -9.73 -20.34
N THR A 181 -2.53 -9.73 -19.33
CA THR A 181 -2.71 -8.94 -18.11
C THR A 181 -1.65 -7.86 -18.05
N ILE A 182 -2.10 -6.62 -17.91
CA ILE A 182 -1.24 -5.43 -17.86
C ILE A 182 -1.42 -4.77 -16.50
N GLU A 183 -0.31 -4.56 -15.81
CA GLU A 183 -0.29 -3.98 -14.48
C GLU A 183 0.44 -2.66 -14.47
N ASN A 184 -0.18 -1.64 -13.88
CA ASN A 184 0.45 -0.36 -13.64
C ASN A 184 1.15 -0.38 -12.28
N ILE A 185 2.49 -0.37 -12.33
CA ILE A 185 3.39 -0.36 -11.18
C ILE A 185 3.96 1.04 -10.89
N ASN A 186 3.44 2.11 -11.50
CA ASN A 186 3.87 3.47 -11.19
C ASN A 186 2.68 4.45 -11.10
N PRO A 187 2.24 4.82 -9.88
CA PRO A 187 2.80 4.43 -8.57
C PRO A 187 2.47 2.97 -8.19
N VAL A 188 3.14 2.41 -7.18
CA VAL A 188 2.81 1.12 -6.57
C VAL A 188 1.95 1.33 -5.31
N LYS A 189 1.08 0.38 -4.97
CA LYS A 189 0.32 0.37 -3.71
C LYS A 189 0.96 -0.61 -2.72
N VAL A 190 0.97 -0.21 -1.46
CA VAL A 190 1.46 -1.05 -0.36
C VAL A 190 0.30 -1.26 0.60
N MET A 191 -0.15 -2.51 0.70
CA MET A 191 -1.27 -2.92 1.55
C MET A 191 -0.74 -3.40 2.90
N VAL A 192 -1.13 -2.71 3.96
CA VAL A 192 -0.72 -3.01 5.34
C VAL A 192 -1.94 -3.36 6.16
N ASN A 193 -1.87 -4.47 6.88
CA ASN A 193 -2.89 -4.84 7.86
C ASN A 193 -2.49 -4.30 9.24
N VAL A 194 -3.23 -3.31 9.72
CA VAL A 194 -2.96 -2.65 11.01
C VAL A 194 -4.00 -3.13 12.04
N SER A 195 -3.56 -3.49 13.25
CA SER A 195 -4.48 -3.87 14.33
C SER A 195 -5.36 -2.68 14.76
N GLU A 196 -6.61 -2.95 15.14
CA GLU A 196 -7.62 -1.94 15.52
C GLU A 196 -7.13 -0.94 16.58
N THR A 197 -6.29 -1.38 17.51
CA THR A 197 -5.66 -0.53 18.55
C THR A 197 -4.83 0.63 17.98
N TYR A 198 -4.40 0.55 16.73
CA TYR A 198 -3.63 1.58 16.03
C TYR A 198 -4.50 2.38 15.04
N TRP A 199 -5.75 1.97 14.79
CA TRP A 199 -6.66 2.63 13.83
C TRP A 199 -6.84 4.13 14.11
N SER A 200 -7.03 4.51 15.38
CA SER A 200 -7.20 5.91 15.79
C SER A 200 -5.95 6.78 15.62
N ARG A 201 -4.77 6.16 15.45
CA ARG A 201 -3.48 6.83 15.30
C ARG A 201 -3.05 6.98 13.85
N VAL A 202 -3.58 6.16 12.94
CA VAL A 202 -3.25 6.23 11.50
C VAL A 202 -4.13 7.27 10.83
N VAL A 203 -3.51 8.24 10.15
CA VAL A 203 -4.21 9.35 9.50
C VAL A 203 -3.78 9.45 8.05
N LYS A 204 -4.74 9.79 7.18
CA LYS A 204 -4.47 10.00 5.75
C LYS A 204 -3.43 11.11 5.57
N GLY A 205 -2.44 10.84 4.72
CA GLY A 205 -1.32 11.75 4.45
C GLY A 205 -0.12 11.61 5.39
N MET A 206 -0.20 10.73 6.40
CA MET A 206 0.94 10.41 7.27
C MET A 206 2.12 9.90 6.43
N PRO A 207 3.33 10.46 6.60
CA PRO A 207 4.52 9.96 5.94
C PRO A 207 4.88 8.59 6.51
N VAL A 208 5.25 7.67 5.63
CA VAL A 208 5.69 6.33 5.99
C VAL A 208 6.97 6.01 5.25
N GLU A 209 7.87 5.28 5.91
CA GLU A 209 9.05 4.71 5.27
C GLU A 209 8.76 3.24 4.95
N VAL A 210 8.96 2.87 3.69
CA VAL A 210 8.80 1.49 3.22
C VAL A 210 10.17 0.96 2.87
N GLN A 211 10.55 -0.14 3.52
CA GLN A 211 11.74 -0.91 3.18
C GLN A 211 11.30 -2.15 2.42
N ALA A 212 11.96 -2.44 1.30
CA ALA A 212 11.70 -3.63 0.51
C ALA A 212 12.81 -4.65 0.72
N ASP A 213 12.46 -5.82 1.28
CA ASP A 213 13.42 -6.89 1.57
C ASP A 213 14.26 -7.30 0.36
N ALA A 214 13.65 -7.26 -0.84
CA ALA A 214 14.29 -7.61 -2.10
C ALA A 214 15.31 -6.58 -2.61
N LEU A 215 15.24 -5.32 -2.14
CA LEU A 215 16.09 -4.20 -2.55
C LEU A 215 17.12 -3.83 -1.46
N GLY A 216 17.23 -4.64 -0.40
CA GLY A 216 18.20 -4.42 0.67
C GLY A 216 17.85 -3.23 1.56
N SER A 217 18.81 -2.31 1.77
CA SER A 217 18.65 -1.19 2.70
C SER A 217 18.04 0.07 2.08
N GLU A 218 17.49 0.01 0.86
CA GLU A 218 16.84 1.16 0.24
C GLU A 218 15.49 1.44 0.91
N THR A 219 15.28 2.69 1.31
CA THR A 219 14.03 3.15 1.92
C THR A 219 13.28 4.06 0.96
N PHE A 220 11.98 3.80 0.82
CA PHE A 220 11.08 4.58 -0.02
C PHE A 220 10.15 5.41 0.87
N SER A 221 10.04 6.71 0.58
CA SER A 221 9.07 7.57 1.26
C SER A 221 7.69 7.42 0.60
N GLY A 222 6.69 7.07 1.39
CA GLY A 222 5.29 6.95 0.98
C GLY A 222 4.37 7.84 1.81
N LYS A 223 3.09 7.86 1.43
CA LYS A 223 2.02 8.50 2.21
C LYS A 223 0.83 7.57 2.30
N VAL A 224 0.16 7.56 3.45
CA VAL A 224 -1.11 6.83 3.63
C VAL A 224 -2.19 7.48 2.77
N SER A 225 -2.68 6.77 1.75
CA SER A 225 -3.66 7.31 0.80
C SER A 225 -5.10 6.95 1.15
N ILE A 226 -5.32 5.72 1.64
CA ILE A 226 -6.60 5.11 1.99
C ILE A 226 -6.42 4.37 3.32
N ILE A 227 -7.44 4.43 4.18
CA ILE A 227 -7.52 3.74 5.48
C ILE A 227 -8.81 2.92 5.46
#